data_AF-A0A101UT64-F1
#
_entry.id   AF-A0A101UT64-F1
#
_cell.length_a   1.000
_cell.length_b   1.000
_cell.length_c   1.000
_cell.angle_alpha   90.00
_cell.angle_beta   90.00
_cell.angle_gamma   90.00
#
_symmetry.space_group_name_H-M   'P 1'
#
loop_
_entity.id
_entity.type
_entity.pdbx_description
1 polymer ?
#
loop_
_entity_poly.entity_id
_entity_poly.type
_entity_poly.pdbx_seq_one_letter_code
_entity_poly.pdbx_strand_id
1 'polypeptide(L)'
;MSDTPGKQQNTAAFYGQAVASFAVAMAATAIGIFRLNADAWVRAFLAIAVLYLVTSAFTLAKVIRDRQEAVERAYRPFEKL
;
A
#
# COMPACT_ATOMS: atom_id res chain seq x y z
N MET A 1 9.15 -1.26 34.23
CA MET A 1 8.91 0.07 33.65
C MET A 1 9.87 0.25 32.49
N SER A 2 9.44 -0.05 31.25
CA SER A 2 10.24 0.21 30.06
C SER A 2 9.33 0.30 28.83
N ASP A 3 9.01 1.55 28.50
CA ASP A 3 8.69 2.09 27.17
C ASP A 3 7.72 1.29 26.29
N THR A 4 6.43 1.62 26.39
CA THR A 4 5.52 1.50 25.24
C THR A 4 6.11 2.38 24.14
N PRO A 5 6.64 1.84 23.02
CA PRO A 5 7.15 2.68 21.95
C PRO A 5 5.96 3.46 21.43
N GLY A 6 5.98 4.78 21.67
CA GLY A 6 4.94 5.67 21.21
C GLY A 6 4.67 5.40 19.74
N LYS A 7 3.40 5.11 19.42
CA LYS A 7 2.83 4.94 18.08
C LYS A 7 3.69 5.68 17.05
N GLN A 8 4.58 4.95 16.35
CA GLN A 8 5.55 5.52 15.41
C GLN A 8 4.75 6.23 14.30
N GLN A 9 4.52 7.53 14.47
CA GLN A 9 3.88 8.34 13.46
C GLN A 9 4.93 8.61 12.40
N ASN A 10 4.82 7.94 11.25
CA ASN A 10 5.59 8.31 10.07
C ASN A 10 5.42 9.81 9.85
N THR A 11 6.51 10.57 9.92
CA THR A 11 6.51 12.01 9.65
C THR A 11 5.93 12.24 8.25
N ALA A 12 5.21 13.34 8.04
CA ALA A 12 4.60 13.69 6.75
C ALA A 12 5.59 13.60 5.56
N ALA A 13 6.88 13.85 5.81
CA ALA A 13 7.96 13.67 4.84
C ALA A 13 8.13 12.21 4.35
N PHE A 14 8.11 11.22 5.26
CA PHE A 14 8.23 9.80 4.89
C PHE A 14 7.02 9.31 4.09
N TYR A 15 5.82 9.79 4.43
CA TYR A 15 4.62 9.51 3.64
C TYR A 15 4.74 10.07 2.21
N GLY A 16 5.16 11.33 2.07
CA GLY A 16 5.39 11.96 0.77
C GLY A 16 6.43 11.20 -0.06
N GLN A 17 7.54 10.78 0.55
CA GLN A 17 8.56 9.97 -0.11
C GLN A 17 8.03 8.62 -0.60
N ALA A 18 7.20 7.94 0.21
CA ALA A 18 6.60 6.67 -0.18
C ALA A 18 5.66 6.82 -1.39
N VAL A 19 4.82 7.85 -1.41
CA VAL A 19 3.93 8.16 -2.53
C VAL A 19 4.74 8.52 -3.79
N ALA A 20 5.78 9.34 -3.65
CA ALA A 20 6.65 9.70 -4.77
C ALA A 20 7.39 8.48 -5.34
N SER A 21 7.93 7.62 -4.48
CA SER A 21 8.64 6.40 -4.90
C SER A 21 7.71 5.42 -5.62
N PHE A 22 6.48 5.28 -5.12
CA PHE A 22 5.44 4.49 -5.77
C PHE A 22 5.07 5.05 -7.15
N ALA A 23 4.91 6.37 -7.28
CA ALA A 23 4.61 7.02 -8.56
C ALA A 23 5.74 6.80 -9.58
N VAL A 24 7.00 6.92 -9.16
CA VAL A 24 8.18 6.66 -10.01
C VAL A 24 8.21 5.19 -10.45
N ALA A 25 7.96 4.25 -9.54
CA ALA A 25 7.92 2.82 -9.87
C ALA A 25 6.78 2.47 -10.85
N MET A 26 5.59 3.06 -10.65
CA MET A 26 4.45 2.94 -11.56
C MET A 26 4.78 3.47 -12.95
N ALA A 27 5.39 4.65 -13.04
CA ALA A 27 5.79 5.25 -14.31
C ALA A 27 6.85 4.39 -15.03
N ALA A 28 7.87 3.92 -14.30
CA ALA A 28 8.90 3.04 -14.84
C ALA A 28 8.29 1.73 -15.38
N THR A 29 7.33 1.14 -14.66
CA THR A 29 6.61 -0.06 -15.11
C THR A 29 5.80 0.22 -16.37
N ALA A 30 5.07 1.33 -16.43
CA ALA A 30 4.30 1.72 -17.61
C ALA A 30 5.20 1.95 -18.84
N ILE A 31 6.36 2.62 -18.66
CA ILE A 31 7.37 2.80 -19.72
C ILE A 31 7.94 1.45 -20.17
N GLY A 32 8.19 0.53 -19.24
CA GLY A 32 8.64 -0.83 -19.53
C GLY A 32 7.63 -1.59 -20.40
N ILE A 33 6.35 -1.56 -20.03
CA ILE A 33 5.27 -2.15 -20.85
C ILE A 33 5.17 -1.44 -22.20
N PHE A 34 5.42 -0.14 -22.27
CA PHE A 34 5.38 0.60 -23.52
C PHE A 34 6.54 0.24 -24.47
N ARG A 35 7.73 0.03 -23.93
CA ARG A 35 8.93 -0.35 -24.71
C ARG A 35 9.07 -1.85 -24.95
N LEU A 36 8.23 -2.67 -24.33
CA LEU A 36 8.25 -4.11 -24.54
C LEU A 36 7.93 -4.43 -26.01
N ASN A 37 8.81 -5.19 -26.65
CA ASN A 37 8.57 -5.73 -27.99
C ASN A 37 7.60 -6.92 -27.88
N ALA A 38 6.32 -6.59 -27.77
CA ALA A 38 5.22 -7.54 -27.68
C ALA A 38 4.00 -6.97 -28.42
N ASP A 39 3.08 -7.86 -28.76
CA ASP A 39 1.83 -7.49 -29.40
C ASP A 39 1.04 -6.49 -28.55
N ALA A 40 0.28 -5.60 -29.20
CA ALA A 40 -0.52 -4.58 -28.53
C ALA A 40 -1.49 -5.19 -27.51
N TRP A 41 -2.04 -6.37 -27.83
CA TRP A 41 -2.93 -7.10 -26.94
C TRP A 41 -2.24 -7.52 -25.63
N VAL A 42 -1.01 -8.07 -25.73
CA VAL A 42 -0.23 -8.50 -24.56
C VAL A 42 0.12 -7.30 -23.68
N ARG A 43 0.48 -6.17 -24.30
CA ARG A 43 0.78 -4.93 -23.58
C ARG A 43 -0.45 -4.40 -22.83
N ALA A 44 -1.63 -4.44 -23.45
CA ALA A 44 -2.88 -4.05 -22.81
C ALA A 44 -3.25 -4.98 -21.63
N PHE A 45 -3.10 -6.29 -21.80
CA PHE A 45 -3.30 -7.27 -20.72
C PHE A 45 -2.38 -6.99 -19.53
N LEU A 46 -1.08 -6.77 -19.76
CA LEU A 46 -0.13 -6.43 -18.70
C LEU A 46 -0.48 -5.12 -18.00
N ALA A 47 -0.90 -4.09 -18.75
CA ALA A 47 -1.31 -2.82 -18.17
C ALA A 47 -2.49 -2.98 -17.21
N ILE A 48 -3.52 -3.72 -17.61
CA ILE A 48 -4.70 -4.00 -16.76
C ILE A 48 -4.31 -4.86 -15.56
N ALA A 49 -3.49 -5.89 -15.78
CA ALA A 49 -3.02 -6.77 -14.70
C ALA A 49 -2.27 -5.99 -13.61
N VAL A 50 -1.37 -5.07 -13.99
CA VAL A 50 -0.65 -4.20 -13.04
C VAL A 50 -1.62 -3.29 -12.27
N LEU A 51 -2.56 -2.63 -12.96
CA LEU A 51 -3.54 -1.76 -12.31
C LEU A 51 -4.42 -2.52 -11.30
N TYR A 52 -4.90 -3.70 -11.67
CA TYR A 52 -5.71 -4.53 -10.80
C TYR A 52 -4.91 -5.08 -9.61
N LEU A 53 -3.67 -5.51 -9.84
CA LEU A 53 -2.77 -5.98 -8.79
C LEU A 53 -2.49 -4.89 -7.75
N VAL A 54 -2.17 -3.67 -8.20
CA VAL A 54 -1.94 -2.50 -7.34
C VAL A 54 -3.19 -2.18 -6.52
N THR A 55 -4.36 -2.14 -7.17
CA THR A 55 -5.64 -1.88 -6.50
C THR A 55 -5.92 -2.93 -5.42
N SER A 56 -5.72 -4.21 -5.75
CA SER A 56 -5.91 -5.33 -4.83
C SER A 56 -4.93 -5.28 -3.65
N ALA A 57 -3.67 -4.91 -3.88
CA ALA A 57 -2.68 -4.76 -2.82
C ALA A 57 -3.06 -3.65 -1.83
N PHE A 58 -3.54 -2.50 -2.31
CA PHE A 58 -4.03 -1.43 -1.42
C PHE A 58 -5.30 -1.82 -0.66
N THR A 59 -6.22 -2.56 -1.28
CA THR A 59 -7.40 -3.08 -0.60
C THR A 59 -7.00 -4.07 0.49
N LEU A 60 -6.09 -4.99 0.20
CA LEU A 60 -5.56 -5.94 1.18
C LEU A 60 -4.86 -5.22 2.35
N ALA A 61 -4.05 -4.21 2.05
CA ALA A 61 -3.39 -3.39 3.09
C ALA A 61 -4.41 -2.70 4.01
N LYS A 62 -5.51 -2.18 3.44
CA LYS A 62 -6.63 -1.63 4.24
C LYS A 62 -7.26 -2.70 5.12
N VAL A 63 -7.62 -3.86 4.56
CA VAL A 63 -8.23 -4.97 5.32
C VAL A 63 -7.35 -5.40 6.49
N ILE A 64 -6.02 -5.50 6.29
CA ILE A 64 -5.08 -5.85 7.35
C ILE A 64 -5.05 -4.77 8.43
N ARG A 65 -4.97 -3.49 8.05
CA ARG A 65 -4.99 -2.36 8.98
C ARG A 65 -6.29 -2.30 9.77
N ASP A 66 -7.43 -2.45 9.11
CA ASP A 66 -8.76 -2.43 9.72
C ASP A 66 -8.91 -3.57 10.75
N ARG A 67 -8.34 -4.75 10.47
CA ARG A 67 -8.27 -5.87 11.44
C ARG A 67 -7.42 -5.53 12.66
N GLN A 68 -6.25 -4.89 12.47
CA GLN A 68 -5.39 -4.48 13.60
C GLN A 68 -6.10 -3.45 14.50
N GLU A 69 -6.75 -2.44 13.90
CA GLU A 69 -7.51 -1.42 14.63
C GLU A 69 -8.77 -1.99 15.32
N ALA A 70 -9.38 -3.04 14.78
CA ALA A 70 -10.49 -3.75 15.42
C ALA A 70 -10.04 -4.53 16.66
N VAL A 71 -8.89 -5.21 16.60
CA VAL A 71 -8.31 -5.94 17.74
C VAL A 71 -7.93 -4.97 18.88
N GLU A 72 -7.26 -3.85 18.56
CA GLU A 72 -6.91 -2.83 19.56
C GLU A 72 -8.16 -2.23 20.24
N ARG A 73 -9.20 -1.94 19.45
CA ARG A 73 -10.49 -1.45 19.98
C ARG A 73 -11.27 -2.47 20.80
N ALA A 74 -11.03 -3.77 20.63
CA ALA A 74 -11.66 -4.81 21.43
C ALA A 74 -10.98 -5.00 22.80
N TYR A 75 -9.71 -4.60 22.93
CA TYR A 75 -8.97 -4.63 24.20
C TYR A 75 -9.26 -3.41 25.09
N ARG A 76 -9.28 -2.20 24.50
CA ARG A 76 -9.58 -0.93 25.20
C ARG A 76 -10.94 -0.83 25.97
N PRO A 77 -12.01 -1.59 25.68
CA PRO A 77 -13.28 -1.52 26.43
C PRO A 77 -13.17 -2.05 27.87
N PHE A 78 -12.26 -3.00 28.12
CA PHE A 78 -12.08 -3.59 29.45
C PHE A 78 -11.26 -2.71 30.41
N GLU A 79 -10.44 -1.80 29.88
CA GLU A 79 -9.65 -0.85 30.69
C GLU A 79 -10.53 0.28 31.30
N LYS A 80 -11.79 0.40 30.85
CA LYS A 80 -12.74 1.42 31.34
C LYS A 80 -13.69 0.92 32.44
N LEU A 81 -13.44 -0.25 33.02
CA LEU A 81 -14.18 -0.84 34.16
C LEU A 81 -13.28 -0.92 35.39
#